data_AF-K1ISW4-F1
#
_entry.id   AF-K1ISW4-F1
#
_cell.length_a   1.000
_cell.length_b   1.000
_cell.length_c   1.000
_cell.angle_alpha   90.00
_cell.angle_beta   90.00
_cell.angle_gamma   90.00
#
_symmetry.space_group_name_H-M   'P 1'
#
loop_
_entity.id
_entity.type
_entity.pdbx_description
1 polymer ?
#
loop_
_entity_poly.entity_id
_entity_poly.type
_entity_poly.pdbx_seq_one_letter_code
_entity_poly.pdbx_strand_id
1 'polypeptide(L)'
;MSQQLPELLQRLQLSLNTQGGRFTADPFFCVFSKREIVVDADYDHDRIFWWHQEKHVEASETTERRLESLRRDGRETGDWVKLAVKEIDNFETACFTEQGCKEFLEIQGHNLRKPFIYATSLFRNREMIALREALMAGQFADVNELNRLKEEQAALIEFIKETANVLDELSSEILTSRLKGGAAGAASGLRKAAARLSDAFCVESAA
;
A
#
# COMPACT_ATOMS: atom_id res chain seq x y z
N MET A 1 -9.03 -7.85 3.70
CA MET A 1 -8.07 -6.84 3.21
C MET A 1 -8.64 -5.41 3.20
N SER A 2 -9.93 -5.18 2.90
CA SER A 2 -10.48 -3.81 2.79
C SER A 2 -10.60 -3.03 4.12
N GLN A 3 -10.77 -3.69 5.26
CA GLN A 3 -10.99 -3.01 6.55
C GLN A 3 -9.73 -2.36 7.17
N GLN A 4 -8.53 -2.67 6.68
CA GLN A 4 -7.26 -2.15 7.24
C GLN A 4 -6.64 -1.00 6.42
N LEU A 5 -7.19 -0.71 5.23
CA LEU A 5 -6.62 0.28 4.33
C LEU A 5 -6.65 1.72 4.92
N PRO A 6 -7.75 2.19 5.55
CA PRO A 6 -7.78 3.53 6.13
C PRO A 6 -6.73 3.71 7.24
N GLU A 7 -6.59 2.71 8.12
CA GLU A 7 -5.61 2.73 9.21
C GLU A 7 -4.17 2.73 8.66
N LEU A 8 -3.92 1.92 7.63
CA LEU A 8 -2.62 1.88 6.95
C LEU A 8 -2.28 3.22 6.29
N LEU A 9 -3.24 3.86 5.62
CA LEU A 9 -3.04 5.18 5.00
C LEU A 9 -2.77 6.26 6.05
N GLN A 10 -3.46 6.25 7.18
CA GLN A 10 -3.20 7.17 8.29
C GLN A 10 -1.79 6.96 8.87
N ARG A 11 -1.38 5.71 9.09
CA ARG A 11 -0.04 5.38 9.58
C ARG A 11 1.05 5.80 8.60
N LEU A 12 0.81 5.59 7.32
CA LEU A 12 1.70 5.99 6.23
C LEU A 12 1.81 7.52 6.14
N GLN A 13 0.69 8.24 6.23
CA GLN A 13 0.67 9.70 6.28
C GLN A 13 1.47 10.24 7.47
N LEU A 14 1.24 9.71 8.67
CA LEU A 14 1.98 10.09 9.88
C LEU A 14 3.48 9.86 9.69
N SER A 15 3.86 8.68 9.20
CA SER A 15 5.26 8.31 8.96
C SER A 15 5.92 9.21 7.91
N LEU A 16 5.23 9.51 6.81
CA LEU A 16 5.74 10.41 5.75
C LEU A 16 6.05 11.81 6.26
N ASN A 17 5.23 12.33 7.17
CA ASN A 17 5.36 13.67 7.74
C ASN A 17 6.36 13.75 8.91
N THR A 18 6.65 12.63 9.58
CA THR A 18 7.50 12.60 10.79
C THR A 18 8.89 12.01 10.56
N GLN A 19 9.07 11.17 9.53
CA GLN A 19 10.35 10.53 9.26
C GLN A 19 11.42 11.54 8.82
N GLY A 20 12.68 11.23 9.13
CA GLY A 20 13.82 12.00 8.66
C GLY A 20 14.06 11.82 7.16
N GLY A 21 14.35 12.90 6.44
CA GLY A 21 14.64 12.85 4.99
C GLY A 21 16.03 12.35 4.61
N ARG A 22 16.88 11.98 5.58
CA ARG A 22 18.30 11.57 5.38
C ARG A 22 19.10 12.52 4.47
N PHE A 23 18.88 13.84 4.62
CA PHE A 23 19.48 14.89 3.78
C PHE A 23 19.12 14.82 2.29
N THR A 24 18.04 14.11 1.95
CA THR A 24 17.54 13.93 0.59
C THR A 24 16.20 14.64 0.41
N ALA A 25 16.05 15.39 -0.69
CA ALA A 25 14.75 15.94 -1.10
C ALA A 25 13.84 14.82 -1.62
N ASP A 26 12.55 14.86 -1.27
CA ASP A 26 11.55 13.85 -1.65
C ASP A 26 12.05 12.41 -1.42
N PRO A 27 12.32 12.05 -0.15
CA PRO A 27 12.95 10.79 0.19
C PRO A 27 12.07 9.61 -0.20
N PHE A 28 12.70 8.61 -0.82
CA PHE A 28 12.14 7.31 -1.16
C PHE A 28 13.11 6.24 -0.75
N PHE A 29 12.62 5.19 -0.08
CA PHE A 29 13.48 4.22 0.56
C PHE A 29 13.49 2.93 -0.25
N CYS A 30 14.69 2.45 -0.56
CA CYS A 30 14.88 1.20 -1.28
C CYS A 30 15.60 0.21 -0.38
N VAL A 31 15.15 -1.04 -0.43
CA VAL A 31 15.87 -2.18 0.15
C VAL A 31 16.72 -2.80 -0.94
N PHE A 32 18.00 -2.92 -0.65
CA PHE A 32 18.95 -3.65 -1.48
C PHE A 32 19.48 -4.86 -0.71
N SER A 33 19.81 -5.92 -1.42
CA SER A 33 20.60 -7.04 -0.93
C SER A 33 21.93 -7.10 -1.67
N LYS A 34 22.92 -7.76 -1.07
CA LYS A 34 24.23 -7.93 -1.70
C LYS A 34 24.25 -9.22 -2.50
N ARG A 35 24.65 -9.13 -3.77
CA ARG A 35 24.81 -10.28 -4.66
C ARG A 35 26.20 -10.27 -5.27
N GLU A 36 26.81 -11.45 -5.38
CA GLU A 36 28.07 -11.60 -6.11
C GLU A 36 27.82 -11.85 -7.59
N ILE A 37 28.59 -11.18 -8.44
CA ILE A 37 28.69 -11.46 -9.87
C ILE A 37 30.13 -11.78 -10.23
N VAL A 38 30.31 -12.67 -11.21
CA VAL A 38 31.63 -12.93 -11.77
C VAL A 38 31.99 -11.77 -12.70
N VAL A 39 33.17 -11.21 -12.49
CA VAL A 39 33.74 -10.14 -13.30
C VAL A 39 35.10 -10.57 -13.83
N ASP A 40 35.62 -9.79 -14.77
CA ASP A 40 36.98 -9.96 -15.24
C ASP A 40 37.97 -9.44 -14.18
N ALA A 41 39.08 -10.15 -14.00
CA ALA A 41 40.11 -9.84 -13.01
C ALA A 41 40.86 -8.53 -13.29
N ASP A 42 40.86 -8.07 -14.54
CA ASP A 42 41.50 -6.80 -14.93
C ASP A 42 40.60 -5.58 -14.66
N TYR A 43 39.34 -5.80 -14.28
CA TYR A 43 38.38 -4.75 -13.90
C TYR A 43 38.21 -4.65 -12.39
N ASP A 44 37.36 -3.73 -11.95
CA ASP A 44 37.06 -3.48 -10.54
C ASP A 44 36.35 -4.69 -9.88
N HIS A 45 37.05 -5.37 -8.96
CA HIS A 45 36.61 -6.59 -8.27
C HIS A 45 36.90 -6.51 -6.77
N ASP A 46 36.12 -7.25 -5.97
CA ASP A 46 36.28 -7.26 -4.50
C ASP A 46 37.08 -8.47 -4.01
N ARG A 47 37.00 -9.61 -4.73
CA ARG A 47 37.71 -10.83 -4.37
C ARG A 47 38.11 -11.63 -5.61
N ILE A 48 39.29 -12.23 -5.57
CA ILE A 48 39.74 -13.22 -6.54
C ILE A 48 39.98 -14.53 -5.81
N PHE A 49 39.55 -15.65 -6.37
CA PHE A 49 39.80 -16.98 -5.81
C PHE A 49 39.83 -18.06 -6.89
N TRP A 50 40.31 -19.24 -6.53
CA TRP A 50 40.27 -20.42 -7.38
C TRP A 50 39.03 -21.27 -7.11
N TRP A 51 38.32 -21.62 -8.18
CA TRP A 51 37.10 -22.40 -8.15
C TRP A 51 37.25 -23.69 -8.94
N HIS A 52 36.87 -24.81 -8.34
CA HIS A 52 36.84 -26.09 -9.04
C HIS A 52 35.52 -26.23 -9.79
N GLN A 53 35.56 -26.36 -11.12
CA GLN A 53 34.36 -26.40 -11.95
C GLN A 53 33.44 -27.59 -11.64
N GLU A 54 33.99 -28.80 -11.52
CA GLU A 54 33.17 -30.00 -11.24
C GLU A 54 32.74 -30.16 -9.78
N LYS A 55 33.63 -29.87 -8.82
CA LYS A 55 33.37 -30.10 -7.40
C LYS A 55 32.63 -28.95 -6.71
N HIS A 56 32.51 -27.80 -7.37
CA HIS A 56 31.88 -26.59 -6.85
C HIS A 56 32.44 -26.17 -5.47
N VAL A 57 33.77 -26.16 -5.36
CA VAL A 57 34.49 -25.77 -4.13
C VAL A 57 35.54 -24.71 -4.41
N GLU A 58 35.69 -23.80 -3.45
CA GLU A 58 36.78 -22.84 -3.40
C GLU A 58 38.08 -23.51 -2.94
N ALA A 59 39.21 -23.11 -3.51
CA ALA A 59 40.51 -23.68 -3.15
C ALA A 59 40.89 -23.35 -1.70
N SER A 60 41.52 -24.32 -1.02
CA SER A 60 42.22 -24.03 0.23
C SER A 60 43.49 -23.20 -0.05
N GLU A 61 44.00 -22.49 0.96
CA GLU A 61 45.21 -21.66 0.84
C GLU A 61 46.42 -22.43 0.28
N THR A 62 46.61 -23.68 0.69
CA THR A 62 47.69 -24.55 0.16
C THR A 62 47.49 -24.89 -1.31
N THR A 63 46.25 -25.14 -1.71
CA THR A 63 45.88 -25.47 -3.10
C THR A 63 46.02 -24.24 -3.98
N GLU A 64 45.56 -23.09 -3.51
CA GLU A 64 45.71 -21.80 -4.18
C GLU A 64 47.18 -21.47 -4.46
N ARG A 65 48.07 -21.57 -3.46
CA ARG A 65 49.52 -21.33 -3.66
C ARG A 65 50.11 -22.22 -4.75
N ARG A 66 49.70 -23.50 -4.79
CA ARG A 66 50.13 -24.43 -5.85
C ARG A 66 49.59 -23.99 -7.22
N LEU A 67 48.31 -23.62 -7.30
CA LEU A 67 47.67 -23.20 -8.56
C LEU A 67 48.27 -21.89 -9.09
N GLU A 68 48.59 -20.94 -8.22
CA GLU A 68 49.30 -19.71 -8.59
C GLU A 68 50.69 -20.01 -9.17
N SER A 69 51.42 -20.96 -8.57
CA SER A 69 52.71 -21.40 -9.13
C SER A 69 52.54 -22.01 -10.52
N LEU A 70 51.56 -22.91 -10.70
CA LEU A 70 51.29 -23.53 -12.00
C LEU A 70 50.95 -22.48 -13.06
N ARG A 71 50.06 -21.52 -12.73
CA ARG A 71 49.65 -20.45 -13.63
C ARG A 71 50.84 -19.55 -13.99
N ARG A 72 51.68 -19.18 -13.01
CA ARG A 72 52.89 -18.37 -13.24
C ARG A 72 53.88 -19.07 -14.19
N ASP A 73 54.01 -20.38 -14.06
CA ASP A 73 54.88 -21.21 -14.90
C ASP A 73 54.26 -21.55 -16.27
N GLY A 74 53.07 -21.03 -16.58
CA GLY A 74 52.35 -21.29 -17.83
C GLY A 74 51.84 -22.73 -17.96
N ARG A 75 51.70 -23.45 -16.85
CA ARG A 75 51.22 -24.84 -16.81
C ARG A 75 49.70 -24.90 -16.68
N GLU A 76 49.12 -25.98 -17.18
CA GLU A 76 47.68 -26.23 -17.05
C GLU A 76 47.27 -26.40 -15.58
N THR A 77 46.12 -25.82 -15.24
CA THR A 77 45.54 -25.86 -13.88
C THR A 77 44.43 -26.91 -13.75
N GLY A 78 44.16 -27.68 -14.81
CA GLY A 78 43.06 -28.65 -14.87
C GLY A 78 41.70 -27.96 -14.75
N ASP A 79 40.78 -28.55 -13.99
CA ASP A 79 39.40 -28.06 -13.79
C ASP A 79 39.31 -26.85 -12.83
N TRP A 80 40.45 -26.29 -12.44
CA TRP A 80 40.52 -25.11 -11.61
C TRP A 80 40.54 -23.86 -12.47
N VAL A 81 39.59 -22.96 -12.22
CA VAL A 81 39.52 -21.64 -12.82
C VAL A 81 39.70 -20.56 -11.78
N LYS A 82 40.40 -19.50 -12.17
CA LYS A 82 40.57 -18.31 -11.35
C LYS A 82 39.44 -17.35 -11.67
N LEU A 83 38.59 -17.05 -10.68
CA LEU A 83 37.43 -16.18 -10.81
C LEU A 83 37.68 -14.90 -10.02
N ALA A 84 37.34 -13.76 -10.62
CA ALA A 84 37.17 -12.51 -9.91
C ALA A 84 35.66 -12.28 -9.68
N VAL A 85 35.30 -11.84 -8.49
CA VAL A 85 33.92 -11.53 -8.12
C VAL A 85 33.79 -10.13 -7.57
N LYS A 86 32.64 -9.52 -7.85
CA LYS A 86 32.23 -8.23 -7.30
C LYS A 86 30.91 -8.37 -6.58
N GLU A 87 30.83 -7.79 -5.39
CA GLU A 87 29.59 -7.65 -4.63
C GLU A 87 28.85 -6.40 -5.14
N ILE A 88 27.69 -6.62 -5.75
CA ILE A 88 26.82 -5.57 -6.27
C ILE A 88 25.55 -5.44 -5.43
N ASP A 89 24.94 -4.27 -5.51
CA ASP A 89 23.65 -3.98 -4.89
C ASP A 89 22.52 -4.49 -5.79
N ASN A 90 21.81 -5.50 -5.31
CA ASN A 90 20.62 -6.06 -5.94
C ASN A 90 19.37 -5.40 -5.36
N PHE A 91 18.55 -4.79 -6.21
CA PHE A 91 17.30 -4.15 -5.78
C PHE A 91 16.25 -5.20 -5.39
N GLU A 92 15.65 -5.05 -4.22
CA GLU A 92 14.60 -5.96 -3.73
C GLU A 92 13.22 -5.30 -3.76
N THR A 93 13.09 -4.13 -3.13
CA THR A 93 11.81 -3.41 -3.03
C THR A 93 12.01 -1.94 -2.73
N ALA A 94 10.97 -1.14 -2.91
CA ALA A 94 10.96 0.26 -2.52
C ALA A 94 9.68 0.62 -1.76
N CYS A 95 9.82 1.55 -0.82
CA CYS A 95 8.76 2.01 0.05
C CYS A 95 8.83 3.54 0.21
N PHE A 96 7.67 4.15 0.44
CA PHE A 96 7.59 5.59 0.75
C PHE A 96 8.19 5.94 2.11
N THR A 97 8.27 4.99 3.03
CA THR A 97 8.73 5.21 4.40
C THR A 97 9.86 4.27 4.78
N GLU A 98 10.78 4.74 5.61
CA GLU A 98 11.85 3.89 6.17
C GLU A 98 11.26 2.73 6.99
N GLN A 99 10.16 3.00 7.70
CA GLN A 99 9.46 1.99 8.50
C GLN A 99 8.91 0.86 7.64
N GLY A 100 8.35 1.16 6.46
CA GLY A 100 7.88 0.12 5.53
C GLY A 100 9.02 -0.79 5.06
N CYS A 101 10.21 -0.24 4.85
CA CYS A 101 11.40 -1.06 4.55
C CYS A 101 11.82 -1.94 5.74
N LYS A 102 11.72 -1.44 6.97
CA LYS A 102 12.02 -2.24 8.18
C LYS A 102 11.04 -3.39 8.34
N GLU A 103 9.75 -3.13 8.20
CA GLU A 103 8.70 -4.16 8.22
C GLU A 103 8.92 -5.23 7.14
N PHE A 104 9.30 -4.82 5.93
CA PHE A 104 9.69 -5.75 4.87
C PHE A 104 10.87 -6.64 5.28
N LEU A 105 11.92 -6.05 5.87
CA LEU A 105 13.10 -6.79 6.31
C LEU A 105 12.83 -7.71 7.50
N GLU A 106 11.91 -7.35 8.39
CA GLU A 106 11.47 -8.24 9.48
C GLU A 106 10.81 -9.51 8.93
N ILE A 107 10.04 -9.39 7.85
CA ILE A 107 9.34 -10.51 7.23
C ILE A 107 10.27 -11.32 6.30
N GLN A 108 11.03 -10.65 5.42
CA GLN A 108 11.77 -11.28 4.33
C GLN A 108 13.29 -11.26 4.49
N GLY A 109 13.83 -10.56 5.49
CA GLY A 109 15.27 -10.34 5.63
C GLY A 109 16.07 -11.64 5.78
N HIS A 110 15.47 -12.71 6.29
CA HIS A 110 16.11 -14.03 6.41
C HIS A 110 16.43 -14.68 5.04
N ASN A 111 15.74 -14.28 3.97
CA ASN A 111 16.00 -14.75 2.60
C ASN A 111 17.03 -13.89 1.85
N LEU A 112 17.46 -12.77 2.45
CA LEU A 112 18.31 -11.79 1.80
C LEU A 112 19.74 -11.86 2.35
N ARG A 113 20.71 -11.70 1.45
CA ARG A 113 22.13 -11.65 1.82
C ARG A 113 22.52 -10.20 2.12
N LYS A 114 22.95 -9.92 3.36
CA LYS A 114 23.40 -8.60 3.84
C LYS A 114 22.47 -7.43 3.39
N PRO A 115 21.15 -7.50 3.68
CA PRO A 115 20.25 -6.46 3.22
C PRO A 115 20.51 -5.11 3.92
N PHE A 116 20.28 -4.01 3.20
CA PHE A 116 20.38 -2.66 3.74
C PHE A 116 19.34 -1.71 3.14
N ILE A 117 19.02 -0.64 3.87
CA ILE A 117 18.07 0.39 3.46
C ILE A 117 18.83 1.60 2.94
N TYR A 118 18.59 1.95 1.68
CA TYR A 118 19.13 3.13 1.01
C TYR A 118 18.04 4.18 0.83
N ALA A 119 18.33 5.43 1.15
CA ALA A 119 17.44 6.54 0.83
C ALA A 119 17.84 7.16 -0.50
N THR A 120 16.97 7.02 -1.50
CA THR A 120 17.05 7.71 -2.77
C THR A 120 16.09 8.91 -2.80
N SER A 121 16.13 9.68 -3.89
CA SER A 121 15.27 10.83 -4.12
C SER A 121 14.29 10.54 -5.25
N LEU A 122 13.07 11.04 -5.12
CA LEU A 122 12.12 11.12 -6.24
C LEU A 122 12.39 12.32 -7.17
N PHE A 123 13.51 13.02 -7.00
CA PHE A 123 13.85 14.21 -7.76
C PHE A 123 13.66 14.01 -9.28
N ARG A 124 12.95 14.96 -9.90
CA ARG A 124 12.53 14.97 -11.32
C ARG A 124 11.47 13.91 -11.70
N ASN A 125 10.96 13.13 -10.76
CA ASN A 125 9.80 12.27 -10.97
C ASN A 125 8.52 12.97 -10.47
N ARG A 126 7.90 13.80 -11.32
CA ARG A 126 6.71 14.58 -10.95
C ARG A 126 5.53 13.71 -10.52
N GLU A 127 5.34 12.54 -11.14
CA GLU A 127 4.23 11.64 -10.83
C GLU A 127 4.36 11.08 -9.41
N MET A 128 5.55 10.58 -9.06
CA MET A 128 5.79 10.03 -7.73
C MET A 128 5.84 11.11 -6.64
N ILE A 129 6.35 12.30 -6.96
CA ILE A 129 6.31 13.46 -6.05
C ILE A 129 4.85 13.83 -5.76
N ALA A 130 4.01 13.98 -6.79
CA ALA A 130 2.60 14.31 -6.61
C ALA A 130 1.86 13.25 -5.79
N LEU A 131 2.13 11.97 -6.02
CA LEU A 131 1.56 10.88 -5.22
C LEU A 131 2.00 10.96 -3.75
N ARG A 132 3.29 11.20 -3.50
CA ARG A 132 3.84 11.36 -2.16
C ARG A 132 3.22 12.56 -1.43
N GLU A 133 3.09 13.69 -2.11
CA GLU A 133 2.45 14.90 -1.58
C GLU A 133 0.98 14.66 -1.25
N ALA A 134 0.23 13.98 -2.13
CA ALA A 134 -1.16 13.60 -1.89
C ALA A 134 -1.32 12.68 -0.68
N LEU A 135 -0.40 11.70 -0.51
CA LEU A 135 -0.35 10.83 0.67
C LEU A 135 -0.04 11.61 1.96
N MET A 136 0.87 12.59 1.89
CA MET A 136 1.19 13.47 3.03
C MET A 136 0.01 14.37 3.41
N ALA A 137 -0.70 14.90 2.42
CA ALA A 137 -1.88 15.75 2.60
C ALA A 137 -3.12 14.99 3.09
N GLY A 138 -3.08 13.65 3.12
CA GLY A 138 -4.19 12.83 3.60
C GLY A 138 -5.37 12.77 2.64
N GLN A 139 -5.17 13.09 1.36
CA GLN A 139 -6.23 13.10 0.34
C GLN A 139 -6.88 11.73 0.10
N PHE A 140 -6.27 10.66 0.60
CA PHE A 140 -6.77 9.29 0.52
C PHE A 140 -7.38 8.76 1.82
N ALA A 141 -7.27 9.50 2.94
CA ALA A 141 -7.84 9.10 4.23
C ALA A 141 -9.35 9.33 4.30
N ASP A 142 -9.91 10.07 3.34
CA ASP A 142 -11.28 10.57 3.33
C ASP A 142 -12.35 9.55 2.90
N VAL A 143 -11.93 8.28 2.74
CA VAL A 143 -12.85 7.16 2.45
C VAL A 143 -13.93 7.07 3.54
N ASN A 144 -13.61 7.46 4.77
CA ASN A 144 -14.58 7.45 5.87
C ASN A 144 -15.62 8.57 5.74
N GLU A 145 -15.24 9.77 5.31
CA GLU A 145 -16.20 10.86 5.08
C GLU A 145 -17.09 10.55 3.87
N LEU A 146 -16.53 9.96 2.81
CA LEU A 146 -17.32 9.47 1.68
C LEU A 146 -18.31 8.37 2.09
N ASN A 147 -17.91 7.45 2.97
CA ASN A 147 -18.81 6.42 3.49
C ASN A 147 -19.90 7.01 4.39
N ARG A 148 -19.55 7.95 5.27
CA ARG A 148 -20.51 8.68 6.10
C ARG A 148 -21.52 9.43 5.25
N LEU A 149 -21.08 10.16 4.22
CA LEU A 149 -21.96 10.86 3.29
C LEU A 149 -22.86 9.89 2.52
N LYS A 150 -22.39 8.70 2.18
CA LYS A 150 -23.22 7.65 1.56
C LYS A 150 -24.27 7.10 2.51
N GLU A 151 -23.93 6.91 3.78
CA GLU A 151 -24.88 6.49 4.82
C GLU A 151 -25.94 7.57 5.06
N GLU A 152 -25.52 8.84 5.18
CA GLU A 152 -26.43 9.99 5.31
C GLU A 152 -27.34 10.11 4.08
N GLN A 153 -26.81 9.94 2.86
CA GLN A 153 -27.63 9.91 1.64
C GLN A 153 -28.61 8.73 1.60
N ALA A 154 -28.19 7.55 2.07
CA ALA A 154 -29.06 6.38 2.10
C ALA A 154 -30.24 6.57 3.07
N ALA A 155 -29.99 7.12 4.26
CA ALA A 155 -31.02 7.48 5.23
C ALA A 155 -32.00 8.50 4.66
N LEU A 156 -31.50 9.53 3.98
CA LEU A 156 -32.33 10.56 3.35
C LEU A 156 -33.21 9.99 2.22
N ILE A 157 -32.67 9.06 1.42
CA ILE A 157 -33.44 8.36 0.38
C ILE A 157 -34.54 7.48 1.01
N GLU A 158 -34.25 6.80 2.11
CA GLU A 158 -35.24 5.99 2.82
C GLU A 158 -36.37 6.85 3.39
N PHE A 159 -36.03 7.97 4.01
CA PHE A 159 -37.00 8.96 4.50
C PHE A 159 -37.91 9.47 3.38
N ILE A 160 -37.35 9.84 2.22
CA ILE A 160 -38.12 10.31 1.06
C ILE A 160 -39.09 9.23 0.55
N LYS A 161 -38.67 7.95 0.54
CA LYS A 161 -39.54 6.84 0.13
C LYS A 161 -40.70 6.65 1.10
N GLU A 162 -40.45 6.74 2.41
CA GLU A 162 -41.51 6.68 3.42
C GLU A 162 -42.51 7.82 3.27
N THR A 163 -42.03 9.06 3.07
CA THR A 163 -42.93 10.21 2.86
C THR A 163 -43.76 10.05 1.59
N ALA A 164 -43.17 9.55 0.50
CA ALA A 164 -43.89 9.29 -0.74
C ALA A 164 -45.00 8.23 -0.56
N ASN A 165 -44.72 7.14 0.15
CA ASN A 165 -45.72 6.11 0.45
C ASN A 165 -46.91 6.68 1.25
N VAL A 166 -46.66 7.52 2.26
CA VAL A 166 -47.73 8.16 3.03
C VAL A 166 -48.58 9.09 2.17
N LEU A 167 -47.97 9.80 1.22
CA LEU A 167 -48.67 10.66 0.27
C LEU A 167 -49.55 9.85 -0.71
N ASP A 168 -49.07 8.72 -1.20
CA ASP A 168 -49.85 7.82 -2.06
C ASP A 168 -51.04 7.20 -1.31
N GLU A 169 -50.83 6.74 -0.06
CA GLU A 169 -51.91 6.26 0.80
C GLU A 169 -52.99 7.35 0.99
N LEU A 170 -52.57 8.58 1.32
CA LEU A 170 -53.46 9.73 1.46
C LEU A 170 -54.25 10.03 0.19
N SER A 171 -53.59 10.02 -0.97
CA SER A 171 -54.22 10.25 -2.26
C SER A 171 -55.31 9.21 -2.54
N SER A 172 -55.01 7.94 -2.23
CA SER A 172 -55.96 6.83 -2.38
C SER A 172 -57.18 6.91 -1.44
N GLU A 173 -56.98 7.34 -0.19
CA GLU A 173 -58.04 7.57 0.80
C GLU A 173 -58.94 8.77 0.43
N ILE A 174 -58.36 9.84 -0.11
CA ILE A 174 -59.11 11.00 -0.59
C ILE A 174 -59.95 10.63 -1.81
N LEU A 175 -59.41 9.86 -2.75
CA LEU A 175 -60.15 9.37 -3.93
C LEU A 175 -61.32 8.46 -3.53
N THR A 176 -61.11 7.52 -2.61
CA THR A 176 -62.16 6.62 -2.13
C THR A 176 -63.22 7.31 -1.28
N SER A 177 -62.86 8.33 -0.49
CA SER A 177 -63.82 9.13 0.28
C SER A 177 -64.64 10.11 -0.57
N ARG A 178 -64.07 10.68 -1.65
CA ARG A 178 -64.81 11.46 -2.66
C ARG A 178 -65.86 10.62 -3.38
N LEU A 179 -65.54 9.37 -3.72
CA LEU A 179 -66.48 8.43 -4.34
C LEU A 179 -67.63 8.01 -3.41
N LYS A 180 -67.44 8.05 -2.09
CA LYS A 180 -68.45 7.67 -1.07
C LYS A 180 -69.26 8.84 -0.49
N GLY A 181 -69.03 10.09 -0.93
CA GLY A 181 -69.88 11.24 -0.58
C GLY A 181 -69.85 11.72 0.88
N GLY A 182 -68.83 11.34 1.68
CA GLY A 182 -68.78 11.65 3.12
C GLY A 182 -67.60 12.53 3.53
N ALA A 183 -67.84 13.83 3.76
CA ALA A 183 -66.82 14.80 4.20
C ALA A 183 -66.12 14.41 5.53
N ALA A 184 -66.77 13.62 6.39
CA ALA A 184 -66.22 13.15 7.66
C ALA A 184 -65.10 12.10 7.49
N GLY A 185 -65.15 11.28 6.43
CA GLY A 185 -64.13 10.25 6.16
C GLY A 185 -62.80 10.85 5.70
N ALA A 186 -62.85 11.88 4.85
CA ALA A 186 -61.66 12.59 4.38
C ALA A 186 -60.89 13.30 5.52
N ALA A 187 -61.61 13.89 6.47
CA ALA A 187 -61.00 14.55 7.63
C ALA A 187 -60.35 13.56 8.62
N SER A 188 -60.84 12.31 8.68
CA SER A 188 -60.25 11.23 9.48
C SER A 188 -58.93 10.72 8.86
N GLY A 189 -58.89 10.49 7.54
CA GLY A 189 -57.68 10.06 6.83
C GLY A 189 -56.55 11.10 6.94
N LEU A 190 -56.88 12.38 6.74
CA LEU A 190 -55.94 13.50 6.91
C LEU A 190 -55.33 13.58 8.32
N ARG A 191 -56.12 13.35 9.39
CA ARG A 191 -55.57 13.32 10.76
C ARG A 191 -54.67 12.12 11.02
N LYS A 192 -55.02 10.95 10.48
CA LYS A 192 -54.23 9.73 10.64
C LYS A 192 -52.87 9.83 9.93
N ALA A 193 -52.86 10.43 8.74
CA ALA A 193 -51.62 10.67 8.01
C ALA A 193 -50.79 11.81 8.63
N ALA A 194 -51.42 12.87 9.14
CA ALA A 194 -50.72 13.91 9.89
C ALA A 194 -50.05 13.36 11.16
N ALA A 195 -50.69 12.43 11.86
CA ALA A 195 -50.10 11.73 13.00
C ALA A 195 -48.91 10.83 12.57
N ARG A 196 -49.04 10.07 11.47
CA ARG A 196 -47.94 9.24 10.94
C ARG A 196 -46.76 10.05 10.42
N LEU A 197 -47.00 11.19 9.78
CA LEU A 197 -45.95 12.13 9.37
C LEU A 197 -45.27 12.76 10.58
N SER A 198 -46.03 13.09 11.63
CA SER A 198 -45.48 13.59 12.90
C SER A 198 -44.62 12.54 13.60
N ASP A 199 -45.04 11.27 13.61
CA ASP A 199 -44.27 10.17 14.20
C ASP A 199 -42.98 9.91 13.41
N ALA A 200 -43.03 9.96 12.08
CA ALA A 200 -41.84 9.87 11.21
C ALA A 200 -40.87 11.06 11.41
N PHE A 201 -41.38 12.27 11.64
CA PHE A 201 -40.58 13.46 11.92
C PHE A 201 -39.96 13.50 13.33
N CYS A 202 -40.60 12.86 14.33
CA CYS A 202 -40.14 12.93 15.72
C CYS A 202 -38.92 12.03 16.01
N VAL A 203 -38.70 10.96 15.23
CA VAL A 203 -37.60 10.01 15.46
C VAL A 203 -36.22 10.61 15.19
N GLU A 204 -36.11 11.64 14.34
CA GLU A 204 -34.82 12.30 14.04
C GLU A 204 -34.41 13.40 15.03
N SER A 205 -35.29 13.86 15.94
CA SER A 205 -34.92 14.92 16.90
C SER A 205 -34.13 14.43 18.13
N ALA A 206 -33.85 13.13 18.22
CA ALA A 206 -33.28 12.48 19.40
C ALA A 206 -31.96 11.71 19.17
N ALA A 207 -31.33 11.84 17.99
CA ALA A 207 -30.05 11.20 17.65
C ALA A 207 -28.93 12.23 17.45
#